data_AF-A0A3D5NM73-F1
#
_entry.id   AF-A0A3D5NM73-F1
#
_cell.length_a   1.000
_cell.length_b   1.000
_cell.length_c   1.000
_cell.angle_alpha   90.00
_cell.angle_beta   90.00
_cell.angle_gamma   90.00
#
_symmetry.space_group_name_H-M   'P 1'
#
loop_
_entity.id
_entity.type
_entity.pdbx_description
1 polymer ?
#
loop_
_entity_poly.entity_id
_entity_poly.type
_entity_poly.pdbx_seq_one_letter_code
_entity_poly.pdbx_strand_id
1 'polypeptide(L)'
;MKRAIDKPQMFYSIVAFLALAFLKIVEVKPNRIAGGEKYTAYALMGLPVFLLLGGFLAMAVLSLSPSRRKSLMSIICGALLFVLLMFLMGRKGEALSEGSPAIRVSLSMGFYIVLVMLYLLFGHAIKGKDPTSRIIKMIAALVITAVIVMIYMGSFDAFSIMKEYQIKRNQFIGSVRTHLFLSLGSVLAGALIAIPLGYLAYRKKNLERAVMVPLSIVETIPSLSLFGILLVPLAGLGRIGFFRSLGISGIGWAPAFVALTLDNQIV
;
A
#
# COMPACT_ATOMS: atom_id res chain seq x y z
N MET A 1 -21.99 -36.70 11.25
CA MET A 1 -20.95 -35.65 11.39
C MET A 1 -21.49 -34.33 10.86
N LYS A 2 -21.73 -33.33 11.72
CA LYS A 2 -22.24 -32.01 11.28
C LYS A 2 -21.21 -31.37 10.35
N ARG A 3 -21.57 -31.17 9.07
CA ARG A 3 -20.78 -30.39 8.11
C ARG A 3 -20.72 -28.95 8.63
N ALA A 4 -19.63 -28.58 9.30
CA ALA A 4 -19.39 -27.21 9.69
C ALA A 4 -19.01 -26.43 8.42
N ILE A 5 -20.00 -25.75 7.83
CA ILE A 5 -19.79 -24.84 6.70
C ILE A 5 -18.84 -23.73 7.14
N ASP A 6 -17.83 -23.46 6.32
CA ASP A 6 -16.92 -22.34 6.51
C ASP A 6 -17.56 -21.06 5.98
N LYS A 7 -18.36 -20.43 6.85
CA LYS A 7 -19.15 -19.24 6.53
C LYS A 7 -18.28 -18.10 6.00
N PRO A 8 -17.10 -17.78 6.58
CA PRO A 8 -16.23 -16.74 6.03
C PRO A 8 -15.81 -17.01 4.58
N GLN A 9 -15.25 -18.19 4.29
CA GLN A 9 -14.81 -18.51 2.93
C GLN A 9 -15.98 -18.45 1.93
N MET A 10 -17.14 -18.97 2.31
CA MET A 10 -18.34 -18.94 1.46
C MET A 10 -18.78 -17.51 1.17
N PHE A 11 -18.85 -16.67 2.21
CA PHE A 11 -19.27 -15.27 2.10
C PHE A 11 -18.33 -14.48 1.19
N TYR A 12 -17.02 -14.54 1.41
CA TYR A 12 -16.05 -13.79 0.58
C TYR A 12 -16.10 -14.23 -0.88
N SER A 13 -16.26 -15.53 -1.14
CA SER A 13 -16.34 -16.08 -2.50
C SER A 13 -17.59 -15.61 -3.24
N ILE A 14 -18.74 -15.60 -2.56
CA ILE A 14 -20.02 -15.15 -3.15
C ILE A 14 -19.99 -13.64 -3.40
N VAL A 15 -19.49 -12.84 -2.44
CA VAL A 15 -19.38 -11.39 -2.63
C VAL A 15 -18.43 -11.05 -3.78
N ALA A 16 -17.29 -11.73 -3.89
CA ALA A 16 -16.37 -11.57 -5.01
C ALA A 16 -17.03 -11.93 -6.35
N PHE A 17 -17.77 -13.05 -6.40
CA PHE A 17 -18.51 -13.47 -7.57
C PHE A 17 -19.53 -12.41 -8.00
N LEU A 18 -20.37 -11.94 -7.08
CA LEU A 18 -21.40 -10.93 -7.38
C LEU A 18 -20.78 -9.59 -7.79
N ALA A 19 -19.70 -9.17 -7.12
CA ALA A 19 -18.97 -7.96 -7.49
C ALA A 19 -18.40 -8.05 -8.91
N LEU A 20 -17.80 -9.18 -9.27
CA LEU A 20 -17.25 -9.39 -10.61
C LEU A 20 -18.34 -9.48 -11.69
N ALA A 21 -19.47 -10.12 -11.38
CA ALA A 21 -20.57 -10.33 -12.31
C ALA A 21 -21.35 -9.04 -12.61
N PHE A 22 -21.64 -8.23 -11.59
CA PHE A 22 -22.59 -7.13 -11.71
C PHE A 22 -21.97 -5.73 -11.63
N LEU A 23 -20.88 -5.55 -10.90
CA LEU A 23 -20.29 -4.22 -10.73
C LEU A 23 -19.38 -3.86 -11.90
N LYS A 24 -19.21 -2.55 -12.09
CA LYS A 24 -18.23 -2.01 -13.03
C LYS A 24 -16.84 -2.19 -12.45
N ILE A 25 -15.94 -2.81 -13.22
CA ILE A 25 -14.57 -3.12 -12.78
C ILE A 25 -13.57 -2.08 -13.25
N VAL A 26 -13.87 -1.39 -14.35
CA VAL A 26 -12.97 -0.44 -14.99
C VAL A 26 -13.77 0.74 -15.55
N GLU A 27 -13.15 1.92 -15.49
CA GLU A 27 -13.59 3.15 -16.15
C GLU A 27 -12.52 3.56 -17.17
N VAL A 28 -12.88 3.58 -18.45
CA VAL A 28 -11.97 3.96 -19.54
C VAL A 28 -12.24 5.41 -19.89
N LYS A 29 -11.20 6.26 -19.79
CA LYS A 29 -11.24 7.67 -20.16
C LYS A 29 -10.42 7.90 -21.42
N PRO A 30 -10.93 8.63 -22.43
CA PRO A 30 -10.16 8.91 -23.63
C PRO A 30 -9.00 9.88 -23.38
N ASN A 31 -9.13 10.78 -22.39
CA ASN A 31 -8.06 11.67 -21.94
C ASN A 31 -8.27 12.10 -20.47
N ARG A 32 -7.48 13.06 -19.97
CA ARG A 32 -7.53 13.53 -18.57
C ARG A 32 -8.81 14.31 -18.20
N ILE A 33 -9.50 14.90 -19.17
CA ILE A 33 -10.56 15.90 -18.95
C ILE A 33 -11.94 15.31 -19.24
N ALA A 34 -12.04 14.44 -20.24
CA ALA A 34 -13.28 13.81 -20.65
C ALA A 34 -13.81 12.82 -19.60
N GLY A 35 -15.14 12.70 -19.55
CA GLY A 35 -15.83 11.66 -18.79
C GLY A 35 -15.43 10.26 -19.26
N GLY A 36 -15.42 9.30 -18.34
CA GLY A 36 -15.07 7.90 -18.63
C GLY A 36 -16.29 7.00 -18.75
N GLU A 37 -16.19 6.02 -19.64
CA GLU A 37 -17.19 4.95 -19.75
C GLU A 37 -16.84 3.78 -18.84
N LYS A 38 -17.85 3.23 -18.16
CA LYS A 38 -17.67 2.17 -17.16
C LYS A 38 -18.06 0.80 -17.71
N TYR A 39 -17.13 -0.15 -17.63
CA TYR A 39 -17.26 -1.50 -18.17
C TYR A 39 -17.43 -2.53 -17.05
N THR A 40 -18.35 -3.48 -17.26
CA THR A 40 -18.44 -4.70 -16.43
C THR A 40 -17.31 -5.66 -16.81
N ALA A 41 -17.07 -6.68 -15.98
CA ALA A 41 -16.03 -7.66 -16.26
C ALA A 41 -16.26 -8.42 -17.57
N TYR A 42 -17.52 -8.79 -17.85
CA TYR A 42 -17.88 -9.42 -19.12
C TYR A 42 -17.68 -8.49 -20.32
N ALA A 43 -18.13 -7.24 -20.24
CA ALA A 43 -17.99 -6.29 -21.34
C ALA A 43 -16.51 -5.98 -21.68
N LEU A 44 -15.63 -6.01 -20.68
CA LEU A 44 -14.20 -5.75 -20.87
C LEU A 44 -13.42 -7.00 -21.29
N MET A 45 -13.60 -8.12 -20.58
CA MET A 45 -12.77 -9.32 -20.76
C MET A 45 -13.34 -10.28 -21.80
N GLY A 46 -14.67 -10.29 -22.02
CA GLY A 46 -15.38 -11.30 -22.82
C GLY A 46 -15.49 -12.64 -22.09
N LEU A 47 -15.50 -13.74 -22.86
CA LEU A 47 -15.62 -15.11 -22.35
C LEU A 47 -14.61 -15.51 -21.23
N PRO A 48 -13.34 -15.04 -21.23
CA PRO A 48 -12.40 -15.36 -20.14
C PRO A 48 -12.88 -15.01 -18.74
N VAL A 49 -13.83 -14.08 -18.58
CA VAL A 49 -14.40 -13.75 -17.26
C VAL A 49 -15.03 -14.96 -16.57
N PHE A 50 -15.54 -15.93 -17.33
CA PHE A 50 -16.17 -17.13 -16.79
C PHE A 50 -15.17 -18.04 -16.05
N LEU A 51 -13.87 -17.95 -16.35
CA LEU A 51 -12.84 -18.65 -15.58
C LEU A 51 -12.71 -18.07 -14.17
N LEU A 52 -12.78 -16.74 -14.03
CA LEU A 52 -12.76 -16.08 -12.72
C LEU A 52 -14.05 -16.37 -11.94
N LEU A 53 -15.21 -16.25 -12.58
CA LEU A 53 -16.51 -16.55 -11.98
C LEU A 53 -16.60 -18.02 -11.54
N GLY A 54 -16.17 -18.95 -12.40
CA GLY A 54 -16.07 -20.37 -12.09
C GLY A 54 -15.10 -20.65 -10.94
N GLY A 55 -13.98 -19.95 -10.86
CA GLY A 55 -13.03 -20.06 -9.75
C GLY A 55 -13.62 -19.59 -8.42
N PHE A 56 -14.36 -18.48 -8.39
CA PHE A 56 -15.06 -18.04 -7.17
C PHE A 56 -16.18 -19.01 -6.77
N LEU A 57 -16.92 -19.57 -7.73
CA LEU A 57 -17.88 -20.64 -7.46
C LEU A 57 -17.20 -21.89 -6.88
N ALA A 58 -16.06 -22.31 -7.45
CA ALA A 58 -15.28 -23.42 -6.93
C ALA A 58 -14.79 -23.16 -5.50
N MET A 59 -14.38 -21.92 -5.17
CA MET A 59 -14.02 -21.50 -3.82
C MET A 59 -15.22 -21.56 -2.85
N ALA A 60 -16.41 -21.18 -3.31
CA ALA A 60 -17.64 -21.31 -2.54
C ALA A 60 -18.01 -22.78 -2.30
N VAL A 61 -17.88 -23.66 -3.30
CA VAL A 61 -18.11 -25.12 -3.13
C VAL A 61 -17.08 -25.73 -2.18
N LEU A 62 -15.80 -25.34 -2.32
CA LEU A 62 -14.72 -25.80 -1.45
C LEU A 62 -14.98 -25.43 0.02
N SER A 63 -15.72 -24.35 0.29
CA SER A 63 -16.10 -23.94 1.66
C SER A 63 -16.91 -25.01 2.42
N LEU A 64 -17.62 -25.88 1.68
CA LEU A 64 -18.44 -26.97 2.22
C LEU A 64 -17.64 -28.23 2.56
N SER A 65 -16.38 -28.32 2.11
CA SER A 65 -15.52 -29.48 2.32
C SER A 65 -14.85 -29.44 3.71
N PRO A 66 -14.89 -30.54 4.50
CA PRO A 66 -14.24 -30.62 5.82
C PRO A 66 -12.76 -31.04 5.73
N SER A 67 -12.16 -31.09 4.55
CA SER A 67 -10.80 -31.64 4.35
C SER A 67 -9.68 -30.82 5.01
N ARG A 68 -8.68 -31.50 5.58
CA ARG A 68 -7.43 -30.86 6.05
C ARG A 68 -6.66 -30.15 4.93
N ARG A 69 -6.80 -30.60 3.67
CA ARG A 69 -6.16 -30.00 2.50
C ARG A 69 -6.88 -28.74 2.00
N LYS A 70 -8.10 -28.48 2.48
CA LYS A 70 -8.95 -27.37 2.05
C LYS A 70 -8.23 -26.03 2.07
N SER A 71 -7.61 -25.67 3.19
CA SER A 71 -6.93 -24.39 3.33
C SER A 71 -5.77 -24.23 2.33
N LEU A 72 -5.01 -25.29 2.03
CA LEU A 72 -3.97 -25.23 1.00
C LEU A 72 -4.58 -25.03 -0.40
N MET A 73 -5.67 -25.74 -0.72
CA MET A 73 -6.36 -25.57 -2.00
C MET A 73 -6.99 -24.18 -2.13
N SER A 74 -7.52 -23.60 -1.04
CA SER A 74 -8.03 -22.23 -1.02
C SER A 74 -6.91 -21.20 -1.28
N ILE A 75 -5.71 -21.41 -0.74
CA ILE A 75 -4.54 -20.54 -1.01
C ILE A 75 -4.13 -20.64 -2.48
N ILE A 76 -4.01 -21.86 -3.02
CA ILE A 76 -3.60 -22.06 -4.42
C ILE A 76 -4.64 -21.48 -5.38
N CYS A 77 -5.93 -21.76 -5.15
CA CYS A 77 -7.01 -21.25 -5.97
C CYS A 77 -7.11 -19.73 -5.89
N GLY A 78 -7.00 -19.14 -4.69
CA GLY A 78 -6.94 -17.69 -4.51
C GLY A 78 -5.75 -17.05 -5.24
N ALA A 79 -4.57 -17.68 -5.19
CA ALA A 79 -3.38 -17.23 -5.91
C ALA A 79 -3.57 -17.25 -7.42
N LEU A 80 -4.13 -18.33 -7.95
CA LEU A 80 -4.44 -18.46 -9.37
C LEU A 80 -5.49 -17.45 -9.81
N LEU A 81 -6.56 -17.25 -9.02
CA LEU A 81 -7.60 -16.25 -9.31
C LEU A 81 -7.03 -14.83 -9.33
N PHE A 82 -6.16 -14.50 -8.38
CA PHE A 82 -5.50 -13.20 -8.33
C PHE A 82 -4.59 -12.98 -9.55
N VAL A 83 -3.71 -13.95 -9.86
CA VAL A 83 -2.81 -13.85 -11.02
C VAL A 83 -3.60 -13.80 -12.33
N LEU A 84 -4.65 -14.60 -12.47
CA LEU A 84 -5.54 -14.58 -13.63
C LEU A 84 -6.26 -13.23 -13.78
N LEU A 85 -6.76 -12.66 -12.67
CA LEU A 85 -7.39 -11.34 -12.68
C LEU A 85 -6.40 -10.28 -13.15
N MET A 86 -5.18 -10.26 -12.59
CA MET A 86 -4.12 -9.32 -12.99
C MET A 86 -3.75 -9.50 -14.46
N PHE A 87 -3.58 -10.74 -14.93
CA PHE A 87 -3.23 -11.06 -16.31
C PHE A 87 -4.30 -10.58 -17.31
N LEU A 88 -5.58 -10.88 -17.05
CA LEU A 88 -6.69 -10.46 -17.91
C LEU A 88 -6.84 -8.93 -17.94
N MET A 89 -6.62 -8.27 -16.80
CA MET A 89 -6.62 -6.81 -16.72
C MET A 89 -5.48 -6.19 -17.50
N GLY A 90 -4.27 -6.73 -17.38
CA GLY A 90 -3.11 -6.23 -18.14
C GLY A 90 -3.33 -6.36 -19.65
N ARG A 91 -3.70 -7.55 -20.13
CA ARG A 91 -3.96 -7.81 -21.56
C ARG A 91 -5.03 -6.92 -22.16
N LYS A 92 -6.13 -6.68 -21.42
CA LYS A 92 -7.20 -5.80 -21.90
C LYS A 92 -6.84 -4.32 -21.80
N GLY A 93 -6.05 -3.93 -20.80
CA GLY A 93 -5.51 -2.58 -20.69
C GLY A 93 -4.65 -2.23 -21.91
N GLU A 94 -3.74 -3.12 -22.28
CA GLU A 94 -2.86 -2.99 -23.45
C GLU A 94 -3.66 -2.84 -24.75
N ALA A 95 -4.59 -3.76 -25.02
CA ALA A 95 -5.45 -3.72 -26.21
C ALA A 95 -6.30 -2.44 -26.31
N LEU A 96 -6.77 -1.90 -25.17
CA LEU A 96 -7.50 -0.62 -25.15
C LEU A 96 -6.60 0.59 -25.46
N SER A 97 -5.29 0.48 -25.22
CA SER A 97 -4.35 1.58 -25.44
C SER A 97 -3.80 1.67 -26.87
N GLU A 98 -3.93 0.59 -27.67
CA GLU A 98 -3.56 0.59 -29.09
C GLU A 98 -4.36 1.63 -29.90
N GLY A 99 -5.60 1.94 -29.49
CA GLY A 99 -6.43 2.93 -30.15
C GLY A 99 -5.99 4.39 -29.93
N SER A 100 -5.32 4.70 -28.82
CA SER A 100 -4.71 6.02 -28.57
C SER A 100 -3.83 6.02 -27.30
N PRO A 101 -2.61 6.58 -27.36
CA PRO A 101 -1.75 6.74 -26.18
C PRO A 101 -2.35 7.61 -25.07
N ALA A 102 -3.38 8.42 -25.37
CA ALA A 102 -4.04 9.27 -24.39
C ALA A 102 -5.04 8.53 -23.49
N ILE A 103 -5.48 7.33 -23.88
CA ILE A 103 -6.50 6.54 -23.17
C ILE A 103 -6.00 6.17 -21.78
N ARG A 104 -6.83 6.34 -20.76
CA ARG A 104 -6.50 6.05 -19.37
C ARG A 104 -7.49 5.05 -18.80
N VAL A 105 -6.97 3.94 -18.31
CA VAL A 105 -7.76 2.87 -17.70
C VAL A 105 -7.72 3.04 -16.17
N SER A 106 -8.86 3.36 -15.58
CA SER A 106 -9.01 3.52 -14.13
C SER A 106 -9.75 2.32 -13.53
N LEU A 107 -9.29 1.85 -12.39
CA LEU A 107 -9.93 0.77 -11.64
C LEU A 107 -11.18 1.30 -10.93
N SER A 108 -12.28 0.55 -11.00
CA SER A 108 -13.57 0.91 -10.39
C SER A 108 -13.88 0.05 -9.16
N MET A 109 -14.99 0.37 -8.47
CA MET A 109 -15.39 -0.28 -7.21
C MET A 109 -15.48 -1.81 -7.30
N GLY A 110 -15.95 -2.38 -8.42
CA GLY A 110 -16.02 -3.83 -8.59
C GLY A 110 -14.65 -4.51 -8.49
N PHE A 111 -13.61 -3.89 -9.06
CA PHE A 111 -12.24 -4.39 -8.95
C PHE A 111 -11.74 -4.35 -7.50
N TYR A 112 -11.93 -3.23 -6.80
CA TYR A 112 -11.47 -3.10 -5.41
C TYR A 112 -12.19 -4.07 -4.47
N ILE A 113 -13.50 -4.30 -4.65
CA ILE A 113 -14.24 -5.29 -3.85
C ILE A 113 -13.68 -6.70 -4.09
N VAL A 114 -13.44 -7.09 -5.35
CA VAL A 114 -12.83 -8.39 -5.66
C VAL A 114 -11.44 -8.52 -5.03
N LEU A 115 -10.62 -7.47 -5.10
CA LEU A 115 -9.29 -7.42 -4.50
C LEU A 115 -9.35 -7.61 -2.97
N VAL A 116 -10.26 -6.90 -2.30
CA VAL A 116 -10.47 -7.01 -0.84
C VAL A 116 -10.98 -8.41 -0.48
N MET A 117 -11.91 -8.98 -1.24
CA MET A 117 -12.40 -10.34 -0.99
C MET A 117 -11.30 -11.39 -1.18
N LEU A 118 -10.45 -11.24 -2.19
CA LEU A 118 -9.27 -12.11 -2.36
C LEU A 118 -8.31 -11.98 -1.17
N TYR A 119 -8.03 -10.74 -0.71
CA TYR A 119 -7.21 -10.51 0.49
C TYR A 119 -7.80 -11.20 1.74
N LEU A 120 -9.10 -11.06 1.98
CA LEU A 120 -9.77 -11.71 3.11
C LEU A 120 -9.78 -13.24 2.97
N LEU A 121 -9.92 -13.78 1.76
CA LEU A 121 -9.80 -15.22 1.49
C LEU A 121 -8.41 -15.74 1.83
N PHE A 122 -7.34 -15.01 1.48
CA PHE A 122 -5.97 -15.39 1.86
C PHE A 122 -5.77 -15.32 3.37
N GLY A 123 -6.16 -14.22 4.00
CA GLY A 123 -6.03 -14.04 5.45
C GLY A 123 -6.76 -15.14 6.23
N HIS A 124 -7.98 -15.48 5.80
CA HIS A 124 -8.73 -16.59 6.38
C HIS A 124 -8.10 -17.95 6.10
N ALA A 125 -7.60 -18.20 4.89
CA ALA A 125 -7.01 -19.48 4.54
C ALA A 125 -5.66 -19.73 5.25
N ILE A 126 -4.92 -18.68 5.61
CA ILE A 126 -3.64 -18.78 6.34
C ILE A 126 -3.86 -18.81 7.87
N LYS A 127 -5.04 -18.40 8.36
CA LYS A 127 -5.34 -18.38 9.80
C LYS A 127 -5.09 -19.74 10.45
N GLY A 128 -4.31 -19.74 11.53
CA GLY A 128 -3.95 -20.95 12.28
C GLY A 128 -2.86 -21.81 11.64
N LYS A 129 -2.23 -21.35 10.56
CA LYS A 129 -1.01 -21.97 10.01
C LYS A 129 0.24 -21.27 10.51
N ASP A 130 1.32 -22.04 10.57
CA ASP A 130 2.66 -21.49 10.86
C ASP A 130 3.04 -20.46 9.77
N PRO A 131 3.28 -19.19 10.13
CA PRO A 131 3.71 -18.14 9.21
C PRO A 131 5.05 -18.46 8.53
N THR A 132 5.82 -19.41 9.06
CA THR A 132 7.11 -19.83 8.51
C THR A 132 6.99 -20.91 7.42
N SER A 133 5.76 -21.39 7.15
CA SER A 133 5.52 -22.45 6.17
C SER A 133 6.16 -22.15 4.82
N ARG A 134 7.12 -22.99 4.42
CA ARG A 134 7.87 -22.86 3.15
C ARG A 134 6.93 -22.77 1.95
N ILE A 135 5.84 -23.54 1.95
CA ILE A 135 4.87 -23.58 0.84
C ILE A 135 4.14 -22.24 0.71
N ILE A 136 3.69 -21.63 1.82
CA ILE A 136 3.00 -20.33 1.78
C ILE A 136 3.94 -19.25 1.26
N LYS A 137 5.20 -19.24 1.74
CA LYS A 137 6.23 -18.30 1.27
C LYS A 137 6.53 -18.48 -0.22
N MET A 138 6.63 -19.72 -0.69
CA MET A 138 6.83 -20.02 -2.12
C MET A 138 5.66 -19.54 -2.98
N ILE A 139 4.42 -19.79 -2.57
CA ILE A 139 3.23 -19.31 -3.30
C ILE A 139 3.20 -17.78 -3.33
N ALA A 140 3.45 -17.14 -2.19
CA ALA A 140 3.52 -15.68 -2.12
C ALA A 140 4.63 -15.11 -3.02
N ALA A 141 5.84 -15.68 -2.97
CA ALA A 141 6.95 -15.28 -3.82
C ALA A 141 6.63 -15.48 -5.31
N LEU A 142 5.97 -16.57 -5.68
CA LEU A 142 5.54 -16.84 -7.05
C LEU A 142 4.52 -15.80 -7.54
N VAL A 143 3.52 -15.48 -6.72
CA VAL A 143 2.52 -14.45 -7.04
C VAL A 143 3.18 -13.07 -7.20
N ILE A 144 4.06 -12.69 -6.28
CA ILE A 144 4.80 -11.42 -6.36
C ILE A 144 5.65 -11.38 -7.64
N THR A 145 6.37 -12.46 -7.93
CA THR A 145 7.20 -12.56 -9.13
C THR A 145 6.35 -12.45 -10.39
N ALA A 146 5.20 -13.13 -10.45
CA ALA A 146 4.28 -13.05 -11.59
C ALA A 146 3.78 -11.60 -11.81
N VAL A 147 3.41 -10.90 -10.75
CA VAL A 147 2.98 -9.48 -10.83
C VAL A 147 4.14 -8.59 -11.30
N ILE A 148 5.34 -8.76 -10.76
CA ILE A 148 6.53 -7.99 -11.16
C ILE A 148 6.83 -8.20 -12.65
N VAL A 149 6.79 -9.45 -13.12
CA VAL A 149 7.00 -9.77 -14.54
C VAL A 149 5.95 -9.10 -15.42
N MET A 150 4.67 -9.14 -15.03
CA MET A 150 3.60 -8.44 -15.79
C MET A 150 3.80 -6.93 -15.85
N ILE A 151 4.23 -6.31 -14.74
CA ILE A 151 4.53 -4.87 -14.70
C ILE A 151 5.73 -4.58 -15.60
N TYR A 152 6.79 -5.39 -15.55
CA TYR A 152 7.98 -5.20 -16.37
C TYR A 152 7.70 -5.39 -17.87
N MET A 153 6.78 -6.29 -18.22
CA MET A 153 6.29 -6.49 -19.59
C MET A 153 5.42 -5.33 -20.10
N GLY A 154 5.16 -4.29 -19.30
CA GLY A 154 4.35 -3.14 -19.72
C GLY A 154 2.84 -3.39 -19.75
N SER A 155 2.36 -4.55 -19.27
CA SER A 155 0.93 -4.91 -19.31
C SER A 155 0.03 -3.92 -18.55
N PHE A 156 0.60 -3.11 -17.66
CA PHE A 156 -0.14 -2.11 -16.87
C PHE A 156 0.10 -0.66 -17.30
N ASP A 157 0.80 -0.40 -18.42
CA ASP A 157 1.16 0.96 -18.86
C ASP A 157 -0.06 1.81 -19.26
N ALA A 158 -1.13 1.17 -19.72
CA ALA A 158 -2.40 1.82 -20.03
C ALA A 158 -3.15 2.36 -18.80
N PHE A 159 -2.83 1.86 -17.60
CA PHE A 159 -3.55 2.21 -16.38
C PHE A 159 -3.19 3.62 -15.91
N SER A 160 -4.19 4.35 -15.45
CA SER A 160 -4.07 5.75 -15.01
C SER A 160 -2.95 5.97 -14.00
N ILE A 161 -2.78 5.02 -13.06
CA ILE A 161 -1.74 5.09 -12.02
C ILE A 161 -0.35 5.00 -12.65
N MET A 162 -0.15 4.09 -13.61
CA MET A 162 1.16 3.91 -14.26
C MET A 162 1.50 5.12 -15.14
N LYS A 163 0.53 5.65 -15.90
CA LYS A 163 0.73 6.87 -16.68
C LYS A 163 1.09 8.07 -15.82
N GLU A 164 0.39 8.25 -14.69
CA GLU A 164 0.70 9.34 -13.76
C GLU A 164 2.09 9.15 -13.12
N TYR A 165 2.47 7.92 -12.79
CA TYR A 165 3.81 7.60 -12.32
C TYR A 165 4.88 7.95 -13.36
N GLN A 166 4.69 7.57 -14.62
CA GLN A 166 5.64 7.88 -15.71
C GLN A 166 5.81 9.40 -15.88
N ILE A 167 4.72 10.17 -15.83
CA ILE A 167 4.76 11.64 -15.93
C ILE A 167 5.50 12.26 -14.74
N LYS A 168 5.26 11.76 -13.52
CA LYS A 168 5.82 12.31 -12.28
C LYS A 168 7.07 11.61 -11.78
N ARG A 169 7.68 10.70 -12.55
CA ARG A 169 8.77 9.82 -12.10
C ARG A 169 9.94 10.59 -11.49
N ASN A 170 10.36 11.67 -12.14
CA ASN A 170 11.47 12.51 -11.67
C ASN A 170 11.13 13.21 -10.34
N GLN A 171 9.92 13.76 -10.23
CA GLN A 171 9.43 14.37 -8.99
C GLN A 171 9.32 13.32 -7.88
N PHE A 172 8.80 12.13 -8.19
CA PHE A 172 8.66 11.04 -7.25
C PHE A 172 10.01 10.61 -6.67
N ILE A 173 11.03 10.40 -7.52
CA ILE A 173 12.38 10.06 -7.06
C ILE A 173 12.97 11.17 -6.19
N GLY A 174 12.79 12.43 -6.58
CA GLY A 174 13.18 13.58 -5.77
C GLY A 174 12.52 13.56 -4.39
N SER A 175 11.19 13.41 -4.34
CA SER A 175 10.43 13.33 -3.10
C SER A 175 10.83 12.14 -2.23
N VAL A 176 11.09 10.97 -2.82
CA VAL A 176 11.56 9.78 -2.08
C VAL A 176 12.93 10.02 -1.47
N ARG A 177 13.86 10.64 -2.21
CA ARG A 177 15.18 11.01 -1.68
C ARG A 177 15.06 12.00 -0.52
N THR A 178 14.25 13.05 -0.68
CA THR A 178 13.98 14.01 0.40
C THR A 178 13.35 13.32 1.61
N HIS A 179 12.38 12.43 1.39
CA HIS A 179 11.75 11.69 2.46
C HIS A 179 12.75 10.79 3.20
N LEU A 180 13.58 10.03 2.48
CA LEU A 180 14.62 9.19 3.06
C LEU A 180 15.65 10.02 3.84
N PHE A 181 16.08 11.15 3.29
CA PHE A 181 17.00 12.05 3.97
C PHE A 181 16.40 12.58 5.28
N LEU A 182 15.15 13.06 5.24
CA LEU A 182 14.45 13.58 6.42
C LEU A 182 14.16 12.49 7.46
N SER A 183 13.71 11.31 7.03
CA SER A 183 13.34 10.24 7.95
C SER A 183 14.57 9.58 8.57
N LEU A 184 15.53 9.13 7.76
CA LEU A 184 16.74 8.49 8.28
C LEU A 184 17.62 9.50 9.04
N GLY A 185 17.77 10.71 8.50
CA GLY A 185 18.55 11.75 9.15
C GLY A 185 17.96 12.17 10.50
N SER A 186 16.64 12.26 10.62
CA SER A 186 16.00 12.61 11.90
C SER A 186 16.08 11.48 12.91
N VAL A 187 15.94 10.21 12.50
CA VAL A 187 16.17 9.05 13.37
C VAL A 187 17.61 9.01 13.87
N LEU A 188 18.59 9.22 12.98
CA LEU A 188 20.00 9.23 13.37
C LEU A 188 20.31 10.40 14.32
N ALA A 189 19.84 11.60 14.03
CA ALA A 189 20.02 12.75 14.91
C ALA A 189 19.33 12.54 16.26
N GLY A 190 18.11 11.98 16.25
CA GLY A 190 17.36 11.63 17.44
C GLY A 190 18.11 10.61 18.29
N ALA A 191 18.60 9.52 17.69
CA ALA A 191 19.38 8.49 18.38
C ALA A 191 20.67 9.05 18.99
N LEU A 192 21.39 9.92 18.28
CA LEU A 192 22.61 10.55 18.79
C LEU A 192 22.36 11.46 20.00
N ILE A 193 21.13 11.97 20.18
CA ILE A 193 20.74 12.82 21.32
C ILE A 193 20.10 11.96 22.44
N ALA A 194 19.13 11.14 22.09
CA ALA A 194 18.35 10.33 23.03
C ALA A 194 19.19 9.24 23.71
N ILE A 195 20.10 8.56 23.01
CA ILE A 195 20.90 7.48 23.60
C ILE A 195 21.82 8.02 24.71
N PRO A 196 22.62 9.09 24.50
CA PRO A 196 23.43 9.66 25.57
C PRO A 196 22.58 10.23 26.72
N LEU A 197 21.48 10.92 26.43
CA LEU A 197 20.58 11.46 27.46
C LEU A 197 19.93 10.35 28.29
N GLY A 198 19.46 9.28 27.65
CA GLY A 198 18.91 8.09 28.29
C GLY A 198 19.95 7.39 29.17
N TYR A 199 21.19 7.24 28.68
CA TYR A 199 22.28 6.67 29.47
C TYR A 199 22.64 7.55 30.70
N LEU A 200 22.66 8.87 30.55
CA LEU A 200 22.92 9.80 31.65
C LEU A 200 21.79 9.79 32.70
N ALA A 201 20.53 9.73 32.25
CA ALA A 201 19.36 9.58 33.11
C ALA A 201 19.41 8.25 33.89
N TYR A 202 19.80 7.16 33.23
CA TYR A 202 19.99 5.86 33.87
C TYR A 202 21.12 5.87 34.92
N ARG A 203 22.25 6.52 34.62
CA ARG A 203 23.39 6.60 35.55
C ARG A 203 23.18 7.53 36.73
N LYS A 204 22.37 8.58 36.59
CA LYS A 204 22.19 9.63 37.60
C LYS A 204 20.70 9.94 37.79
N LYS A 205 20.12 9.41 38.86
CA LYS A 205 18.71 9.61 39.25
C LYS A 205 18.27 11.09 39.34
N ASN A 206 19.21 12.00 39.65
CA ASN A 206 18.93 13.44 39.70
C ASN A 206 18.74 14.08 38.30
N LEU A 207 19.28 13.48 37.24
CA LEU A 207 19.14 13.96 35.85
C LEU A 207 17.93 13.35 35.14
N GLU A 208 17.39 12.24 35.65
CA GLU A 208 16.21 11.58 35.10
C GLU A 208 15.04 12.55 34.93
N ARG A 209 14.67 13.25 36.00
CA ARG A 209 13.56 14.23 35.95
C ARG A 209 13.86 15.40 35.00
N ALA A 210 15.11 15.85 34.92
CA ALA A 210 15.50 16.96 34.05
C ALA A 210 15.45 16.59 32.56
N VAL A 211 15.66 15.32 32.21
CA VAL A 211 15.60 14.80 30.84
C VAL A 211 14.18 14.40 30.45
N MET A 212 13.46 13.69 31.34
CA MET A 212 12.16 13.12 31.01
C MET A 212 11.04 14.16 30.91
N VAL A 213 11.03 15.20 31.77
CA VAL A 213 9.95 16.19 31.78
C VAL A 213 9.84 16.97 30.45
N PRO A 214 10.94 17.51 29.87
CA PRO A 214 10.88 18.15 28.56
C PRO A 214 10.43 17.20 27.43
N LEU A 215 10.91 15.94 27.44
CA LEU A 215 10.54 14.93 26.44
C LEU A 215 9.02 14.68 26.45
N SER A 216 8.45 14.44 27.63
CA SER A 216 7.00 14.23 27.78
C SER A 216 6.17 15.46 27.39
N ILE A 217 6.69 16.69 27.52
CA ILE A 217 5.99 17.88 27.02
C ILE A 217 5.97 17.87 25.49
N VAL A 218 7.12 17.64 24.86
CA VAL A 218 7.24 17.60 23.40
C VAL A 218 6.35 16.51 22.79
N GLU A 219 6.25 15.33 23.43
CA GLU A 219 5.36 14.23 23.05
C GLU A 219 3.88 14.61 22.94
N THR A 220 3.43 15.52 23.80
CA THR A 220 2.01 15.90 23.85
C THR A 220 1.64 16.97 22.83
N ILE A 221 2.63 17.61 22.21
CA ILE A 221 2.39 18.63 21.20
C ILE A 221 2.07 17.93 19.88
N PRO A 222 0.89 18.12 19.29
CA PRO A 222 0.58 17.54 18.00
C PRO A 222 1.55 18.08 16.94
N SER A 223 2.05 17.21 16.07
CA SER A 223 3.09 17.55 15.09
C SER A 223 2.75 18.78 14.24
N LEU A 224 1.49 18.94 13.82
CA LEU A 224 1.01 20.11 13.08
C LEU A 224 1.26 21.43 13.84
N SER A 225 1.08 21.44 15.17
CA SER A 225 1.33 22.60 16.03
C SER A 225 2.82 22.83 16.24
N LEU A 226 3.60 21.76 16.39
CA LEU A 226 5.06 21.85 16.51
C LEU A 226 5.67 22.51 15.26
N PHE A 227 5.19 22.16 14.07
CA PHE A 227 5.55 22.85 12.82
C PHE A 227 5.24 24.35 12.86
N GLY A 228 4.06 24.73 13.37
CA GLY A 228 3.68 26.14 13.56
C GLY A 228 4.59 26.89 14.54
N ILE A 229 4.95 26.25 15.65
CA ILE A 229 5.88 26.80 16.65
C ILE A 229 7.28 26.98 16.05
N LEU A 230 7.76 26.03 15.25
CA LEU A 230 9.09 26.06 14.63
C LEU A 230 9.21 27.09 13.50
N LEU A 231 8.11 27.50 12.88
CA LEU A 231 8.12 28.42 11.74
C LEU A 231 8.78 29.76 12.08
N VAL A 232 8.37 30.39 13.18
CA VAL A 232 8.86 31.71 13.61
C VAL A 232 10.37 31.70 13.94
N PRO A 233 10.88 30.80 14.82
CA PRO A 233 12.30 30.78 15.17
C PRO A 233 13.19 30.39 13.97
N LEU A 234 12.77 29.41 13.15
CA LEU A 234 13.55 29.01 11.97
C LEU A 234 13.54 30.08 10.87
N ALA A 235 12.44 30.84 10.72
CA ALA A 235 12.41 32.00 9.84
C ALA A 235 13.37 33.11 10.31
N GLY A 236 13.53 33.29 11.62
CA GLY A 236 14.51 34.18 12.22
C GLY A 236 15.95 33.73 11.93
N LEU A 237 16.25 32.45 12.17
CA LEU A 237 17.57 31.87 11.90
C LEU A 237 17.94 31.96 10.41
N GLY A 238 16.98 31.76 9.52
CA GLY A 238 17.18 31.89 8.06
C GLY A 238 17.59 33.29 7.58
N ARG A 239 17.57 34.32 8.44
CA ARG A 239 18.11 35.66 8.12
C ARG A 239 19.63 35.75 8.30
N ILE A 240 20.22 34.84 9.07
CA ILE A 240 21.66 34.79 9.31
C ILE A 240 22.34 34.08 8.12
N GLY A 241 23.41 34.66 7.59
CA GLY A 241 24.05 34.20 6.35
C GLY A 241 24.43 32.71 6.33
N PHE A 242 24.96 32.19 7.45
CA PHE A 242 25.30 30.77 7.59
C PHE A 242 24.07 29.86 7.42
N PHE A 243 23.01 30.08 8.19
CA PHE A 243 21.80 29.26 8.13
C PHE A 243 21.02 29.45 6.82
N ARG A 244 21.06 30.66 6.25
CA ARG A 244 20.51 30.95 4.92
C ARG A 244 21.22 30.15 3.82
N SER A 245 22.55 30.02 3.90
CA SER A 245 23.35 29.23 2.93
C SER A 245 23.02 27.74 2.97
N LEU A 246 22.58 27.24 4.13
CA LEU A 246 22.07 25.88 4.32
C LEU A 246 20.60 25.73 3.86
N GLY A 247 19.94 26.82 3.45
CA GLY A 247 18.54 26.81 3.05
C GLY A 247 17.56 26.62 4.21
N ILE A 248 17.93 27.05 5.42
CA ILE A 248 17.06 27.00 6.60
C ILE A 248 16.07 28.18 6.53
N SER A 249 14.78 27.85 6.61
CA SER A 249 13.67 28.79 6.60
C SER A 249 12.53 28.26 7.47
N GLY A 250 11.58 29.14 7.81
CA GLY A 250 10.40 28.75 8.59
C GLY A 250 9.47 27.76 7.88
N ILE A 251 9.61 27.59 6.56
CA ILE A 251 8.88 26.62 5.75
C ILE A 251 9.92 25.81 4.96
N GLY A 252 9.77 24.49 4.91
CA GLY A 252 10.64 23.61 4.10
C GLY A 252 11.22 22.42 4.89
N TRP A 253 12.41 21.99 4.50
CA TRP A 253 13.04 20.78 5.03
C TRP A 253 13.48 20.93 6.51
N ALA A 254 13.93 22.12 6.93
CA ALA A 254 14.45 22.37 8.27
C ALA A 254 13.41 22.19 9.40
N PRO A 255 12.21 22.81 9.35
CA PRO A 255 11.17 22.55 10.35
C PRO A 255 10.73 21.09 10.35
N ALA A 256 10.66 20.45 9.17
CA ALA A 256 10.32 19.03 9.08
C ALA A 256 11.36 18.13 9.73
N PHE A 257 12.65 18.40 9.49
CA PHE A 257 13.73 17.66 10.09
C PHE A 257 13.75 17.79 11.61
N VAL A 258 13.59 19.02 12.13
CA VAL A 258 13.59 19.29 13.58
C VAL A 258 12.38 18.64 14.24
N ALA A 259 11.18 18.79 13.68
CA ALA A 259 9.98 18.16 14.21
C ALA A 259 10.11 16.62 14.27
N LEU A 260 10.55 16.00 13.17
CA LEU A 260 10.77 14.55 13.12
C LEU A 260 11.87 14.09 14.09
N THR A 261 12.92 14.90 14.29
CA THR A 261 14.00 14.56 15.22
C THR A 261 13.51 14.60 16.66
N LEU A 262 12.62 15.54 16.99
CA LEU A 262 12.01 15.65 18.31
C LEU A 262 11.03 14.49 18.55
N ASP A 263 10.19 14.17 17.57
CA ASP A 263 9.23 13.07 17.65
C ASP A 263 9.91 11.69 17.72
N ASN A 264 11.05 11.49 17.04
CA ASN A 264 11.76 10.21 17.00
C ASN A 264 12.64 9.92 18.23
N GLN A 265 12.79 10.84 19.19
CA GLN A 265 13.58 10.61 20.42
C GLN A 265 12.88 9.67 21.42
N ILE A 266 11.71 9.12 21.05
CA ILE A 266 10.71 8.59 21.98
C ILE A 266 10.22 7.19 21.53
N VAL A 267 11.13 6.30 21.12
CA VAL A 267 10.84 4.86 20.98
C VAL A 267 11.88 4.04 21.71
#